data_AF-A0ABD6SF42-F1
#
_entry.id   AF-A0ABD6SF42-F1
#
_cell.length_a   1.000
_cell.length_b   1.000
_cell.length_c   1.000
_cell.angle_alpha   90.00
_cell.angle_beta   90.00
_cell.angle_gamma   90.00
#
_symmetry.space_group_name_H-M   'P 1'
#
loop_
_entity.id
_entity.type
_entity.pdbx_description
1 polymer ?
#
loop_
_entity_poly.entity_id
_entity_poly.type
_entity_poly.pdbx_seq_one_letter_code
_entity_poly.pdbx_strand_id
1 'polypeptide(L)'
;MNYAAAFSTHELGGKSSPFLLSVEEWREFSNYMKKCISLPTTQSILQERISNINNGQLTQSWFNLIERSTAYSTLVLTGTEMTTRVKEAAGFWENGGRAAIIVLAQNIVAYADLICIKHRDDLNQVLLEAHNGNMSPSTKTKFINICKDLSEHALRYHLQSQTMLTYLSDFYTVIGDCKDTHQSCENLISQIAIRDYLEYAVVHNTVTFLLGAIRSVIPSETKILPVIRKIHLIWSAISYDLKELGENMSEDLVSLPDIIAALELELAFENWITIREEAEEFYKNAGSFS
;
A
#
# COMPACT_ATOMS: atom_id res chain seq x y z
N MET A 1 -7.60 -29.79 -3.88
CA MET A 1 -7.82 -28.38 -4.25
C MET A 1 -9.04 -27.85 -3.51
N ASN A 2 -9.01 -26.63 -2.98
CA ASN A 2 -10.21 -25.97 -2.45
C ASN A 2 -10.87 -25.17 -3.60
N TYR A 3 -11.83 -25.76 -4.29
CA TYR A 3 -12.42 -25.19 -5.51
C TYR A 3 -13.13 -23.85 -5.26
N ALA A 4 -13.73 -23.66 -4.08
CA ALA A 4 -14.39 -22.42 -3.69
C ALA A 4 -13.44 -21.21 -3.69
N ALA A 5 -12.13 -21.44 -3.56
CA ALA A 5 -11.14 -20.36 -3.56
C ALA A 5 -11.00 -19.69 -4.93
N ALA A 6 -11.11 -20.43 -6.04
CA ALA A 6 -10.72 -19.96 -7.37
C ALA A 6 -11.48 -18.72 -7.87
N PHE A 7 -12.76 -18.57 -7.50
CA PHE A 7 -13.57 -17.40 -7.82
C PHE A 7 -13.86 -16.51 -6.59
N SER A 8 -13.32 -16.86 -5.43
CA SER A 8 -13.50 -16.08 -4.21
C SER A 8 -12.79 -14.73 -4.30
N THR A 9 -13.19 -13.81 -3.43
CA THR A 9 -12.52 -12.52 -3.28
C THR A 9 -11.32 -12.57 -2.32
N HIS A 10 -10.98 -13.75 -1.78
CA HIS A 10 -9.88 -14.01 -0.84
C HIS A 10 -9.67 -12.91 0.22
N GLU A 11 -10.76 -12.48 0.87
CA GLU A 11 -10.71 -11.45 1.92
C GLU A 11 -10.20 -10.07 1.47
N LEU A 12 -10.41 -9.69 0.21
CA LEU A 12 -10.31 -8.29 -0.24
C LEU A 12 -11.29 -7.35 0.49
N GLY A 13 -12.27 -7.91 1.20
CA GLY A 13 -13.35 -7.20 1.88
C GLY A 13 -14.72 -7.68 1.41
N GLY A 14 -15.77 -6.92 1.74
CA GLY A 14 -17.14 -7.14 1.26
C GLY A 14 -18.19 -7.01 2.36
N LYS A 15 -19.35 -7.64 2.16
CA LYS A 15 -20.52 -7.53 3.08
C LYS A 15 -20.21 -7.82 4.55
N SER A 16 -19.23 -8.67 4.82
CA SER A 16 -18.89 -9.18 6.17
C SER A 16 -17.51 -8.77 6.69
N SER A 17 -16.72 -8.02 5.91
CA SER A 17 -15.40 -7.56 6.32
C SER A 17 -15.02 -6.25 5.62
N PRO A 18 -14.37 -5.30 6.30
CA PRO A 18 -14.04 -4.01 5.70
C PRO A 18 -13.21 -4.17 4.42
N PHE A 19 -13.44 -3.28 3.46
CA PHE A 19 -12.64 -3.24 2.24
C PHE A 19 -11.17 -2.98 2.58
N LEU A 20 -10.29 -3.74 1.92
CA LEU A 20 -8.88 -3.78 2.26
C LEU A 20 -8.14 -2.47 1.98
N LEU A 21 -8.63 -1.65 1.04
CA LEU A 21 -8.07 -0.33 0.75
C LEU A 21 -8.91 0.75 1.45
N SER A 22 -8.49 1.17 2.66
CA SER A 22 -9.16 2.25 3.39
C SER A 22 -8.76 3.63 2.89
N VAL A 23 -9.74 4.46 2.50
CA VAL A 23 -9.52 5.86 2.09
C VAL A 23 -8.83 6.66 3.21
N GLU A 24 -9.20 6.42 4.47
CA GLU A 24 -8.64 7.13 5.62
C GLU A 24 -7.16 6.79 5.82
N GLU A 25 -6.81 5.50 5.83
CA GLU A 25 -5.43 5.05 6.03
C GLU A 25 -4.50 5.52 4.92
N TRP A 26 -4.98 5.48 3.67
CA TRP A 26 -4.20 5.97 2.52
C TRP A 26 -4.07 7.50 2.50
N ARG A 27 -5.07 8.24 3.02
CA ARG A 27 -4.95 9.69 3.23
C ARG A 27 -3.93 10.02 4.31
N GLU A 28 -3.95 9.29 5.43
CA GLU A 28 -2.93 9.42 6.48
C GLU A 28 -1.53 9.14 5.92
N PHE A 29 -1.39 8.04 5.16
CA PHE A 29 -0.13 7.68 4.52
C PHE A 29 0.35 8.75 3.52
N SER A 30 -0.55 9.30 2.69
CA SER A 30 -0.18 10.39 1.78
C SER A 30 0.31 11.63 2.53
N ASN A 31 -0.41 12.05 3.59
CA ASN A 31 0.01 13.17 4.43
C ASN A 31 1.37 12.91 5.08
N TYR A 32 1.62 11.67 5.48
CA TYR A 32 2.90 11.24 5.99
C TYR A 32 4.01 11.31 4.92
N MET A 33 3.76 10.84 3.70
CA MET A 33 4.73 10.94 2.59
C MET A 33 5.06 12.40 2.25
N LYS A 34 4.07 13.30 2.26
CA LYS A 34 4.30 14.74 2.07
C LYS A 34 5.25 15.31 3.13
N LYS A 35 5.10 14.90 4.39
CA LYS A 35 6.04 15.30 5.46
C LYS A 35 7.46 14.83 5.15
N CYS A 36 7.64 13.57 4.72
CA CYS A 36 8.95 13.01 4.39
C CYS A 36 9.63 13.73 3.23
N ILE A 37 8.89 13.98 2.15
CA ILE A 37 9.40 14.72 0.98
C ILE A 37 9.77 16.16 1.37
N SER A 38 9.03 16.75 2.31
CA SER A 38 9.30 18.09 2.80
C SER A 38 10.49 18.17 3.76
N LEU A 39 11.15 17.07 4.16
CA LEU A 39 12.20 17.13 5.17
C LEU A 39 13.40 18.00 4.73
N PRO A 40 14.04 18.73 5.67
CA PRO A 40 15.27 19.45 5.39
C PRO A 40 16.42 18.47 5.25
N THR A 41 17.25 18.60 4.21
CA THR A 41 18.36 17.67 3.91
C THR A 41 19.74 18.25 4.19
N THR A 42 19.80 19.51 4.60
CA THR A 42 21.05 20.18 4.93
C THR A 42 20.86 21.07 6.13
N GLN A 43 21.96 21.36 6.82
CA GLN A 43 21.99 22.35 7.89
C GLN A 43 21.50 23.72 7.41
N SER A 44 21.85 24.13 6.17
CA SER A 44 21.42 25.42 5.61
C SER A 44 19.91 25.50 5.40
N ILE A 45 19.28 24.46 4.85
CA ILE A 45 17.83 24.42 4.66
C ILE A 45 17.12 24.41 6.02
N LEU A 46 17.64 23.68 7.00
CA LEU A 46 17.09 23.65 8.35
C LEU A 46 17.21 25.02 9.05
N GLN A 47 18.38 25.65 8.95
CA GLN A 47 18.62 26.99 9.47
C GLN A 47 17.65 28.00 8.87
N GLU A 48 17.47 28.00 7.54
CA GLU A 48 16.57 28.91 6.85
C GLU A 48 15.15 28.75 7.38
N ARG A 49 14.66 27.50 7.49
CA ARG A 49 13.33 27.21 8.03
C ARG A 49 13.15 27.73 9.45
N ILE A 50 14.12 27.52 10.32
CA ILE A 50 14.05 27.98 11.71
C ILE A 50 14.14 29.51 11.79
N SER A 51 14.98 30.13 10.96
CA SER A 51 15.12 31.58 10.89
C SER A 51 13.84 32.25 10.39
N ASN A 52 13.11 31.60 9.48
CA ASN A 52 11.83 32.10 8.98
C ASN A 52 10.70 32.04 10.02
N ILE A 53 10.87 31.28 11.10
CA ILE A 53 9.92 31.29 12.22
C ILE A 53 10.06 32.60 12.99
N ASN A 54 8.92 33.20 13.35
CA ASN A 54 8.84 34.44 14.12
C ASN A 54 9.68 35.58 13.51
N ASN A 55 9.69 35.70 12.17
CA ASN A 55 10.31 36.79 11.43
C ASN A 55 11.80 37.02 11.79
N GLY A 56 12.62 35.96 11.83
CA GLY A 56 14.06 36.10 12.02
C GLY A 56 14.54 36.09 13.47
N GLN A 57 13.64 36.14 14.46
CA GLN A 57 13.99 36.25 15.88
C GLN A 57 14.83 35.07 16.40
N LEU A 58 14.75 33.90 15.76
CA LEU A 58 15.47 32.69 16.18
C LEU A 58 16.90 32.60 15.61
N THR A 59 17.27 33.46 14.67
CA THR A 59 18.52 33.34 13.90
C THR A 59 19.77 33.40 14.79
N GLN A 60 19.84 34.37 15.71
CA GLN A 60 20.99 34.51 16.59
C GLN A 60 21.12 33.33 17.56
N SER A 61 20.00 32.88 18.14
CA SER A 61 19.97 31.73 19.05
C SER A 61 20.40 30.43 18.35
N TRP A 62 20.04 30.26 17.06
CA TRP A 62 20.54 29.16 16.24
C TRP A 62 22.08 29.17 16.16
N PHE A 63 22.68 30.30 15.77
CA PHE A 63 24.14 30.40 15.66
C PHE A 63 24.83 30.16 17.01
N ASN A 64 24.31 30.76 18.09
CA ASN A 64 24.84 30.58 19.43
C ASN A 64 24.82 29.10 19.86
N LEU A 65 23.75 28.36 19.54
CA LEU A 65 23.64 26.94 19.86
C LEU A 65 24.60 26.08 19.03
N ILE A 66 24.74 26.35 17.73
CA ILE A 66 25.68 25.64 16.84
C ILE A 66 27.12 25.79 17.33
N GLU A 67 27.52 27.00 17.71
CA GLU A 67 28.89 27.30 18.15
C GLU A 67 29.19 26.72 19.54
N ARG A 68 28.23 26.83 20.47
CA ARG A 68 28.45 26.52 21.89
C ARG A 68 28.17 25.06 22.26
N SER A 69 27.20 24.42 21.62
CA SER A 69 26.70 23.12 22.04
C SER A 69 27.09 22.04 21.03
N THR A 70 28.08 21.22 21.41
CA THR A 70 28.45 20.00 20.65
C THR A 70 27.25 19.08 20.48
N ALA A 71 26.43 18.90 21.51
CA ALA A 71 25.23 18.06 21.41
C ALA A 71 24.24 18.59 20.36
N TYR A 72 24.04 19.91 20.31
CA TYR A 72 23.17 20.53 19.31
C TYR A 72 23.72 20.43 17.89
N SER A 73 25.01 20.71 17.69
CA SER A 73 25.64 20.63 16.37
C SER A 73 25.67 19.17 15.85
N THR A 74 25.93 18.19 16.71
CA THR A 74 25.81 16.76 16.36
C THR A 74 24.37 16.38 16.03
N LEU A 75 23.38 16.83 16.82
CA LEU A 75 21.96 16.59 16.52
C LEU A 75 21.57 17.12 15.14
N VAL A 76 22.01 18.34 14.80
CA VAL A 76 21.73 18.95 13.50
C VAL A 76 22.39 18.16 12.37
N LEU A 77 23.68 17.84 12.48
CA LEU A 77 24.40 17.10 11.45
C LEU A 77 23.78 15.72 11.22
N THR A 78 23.76 14.88 12.26
CA THR A 78 23.25 13.51 12.21
C THR A 78 21.77 13.47 11.83
N GLY A 79 20.99 14.40 12.35
CA GLY A 79 19.58 14.52 11.99
C GLY A 79 19.36 14.88 10.52
N THR A 80 20.17 15.79 9.94
CA THR A 80 20.05 16.15 8.52
C THR A 80 20.52 15.03 7.57
N GLU A 81 21.51 14.24 7.96
CA GLU A 81 21.90 13.03 7.21
C GLU A 81 20.78 12.00 7.20
N MET A 82 20.16 11.77 8.37
CA MET A 82 19.02 10.88 8.51
C MET A 82 17.83 11.33 7.65
N THR A 83 17.44 12.61 7.74
CA THR A 83 16.32 13.13 6.94
C THR A 83 16.60 13.13 5.45
N THR A 84 17.86 13.24 5.02
CA THR A 84 18.27 13.09 3.62
C THR A 84 17.94 11.69 3.12
N ARG A 85 18.38 10.65 3.82
CA ARG A 85 18.06 9.24 3.47
C ARG A 85 16.55 9.01 3.40
N VAL A 86 15.81 9.51 4.39
CA VAL A 86 14.33 9.36 4.44
C VAL A 86 13.66 10.07 3.28
N LYS A 87 14.08 11.29 2.95
CA LYS A 87 13.51 12.05 1.82
C LYS A 87 13.81 11.38 0.49
N GLU A 88 15.03 10.91 0.28
CA GLU A 88 15.43 10.18 -0.94
C GLU A 88 14.60 8.90 -1.10
N ALA A 89 14.48 8.11 -0.02
CA ALA A 89 13.64 6.92 0.00
C ALA A 89 12.17 7.25 -0.27
N ALA A 90 11.65 8.37 0.25
CA ALA A 90 10.29 8.83 0.02
C ALA A 90 10.02 9.28 -1.43
N GLY A 91 11.06 9.47 -2.25
CA GLY A 91 10.94 9.95 -3.63
C GLY A 91 10.10 9.06 -4.54
N PHE A 92 9.95 7.76 -4.23
CA PHE A 92 9.08 6.86 -5.00
C PHE A 92 7.63 7.37 -5.07
N TRP A 93 7.18 8.09 -4.03
CA TRP A 93 5.82 8.59 -3.93
C TRP A 93 5.47 9.57 -5.04
N GLU A 94 6.39 10.46 -5.38
CA GLU A 94 6.24 11.41 -6.49
C GLU A 94 6.57 10.77 -7.84
N ASN A 95 7.44 9.76 -7.85
CA ASN A 95 7.89 9.05 -9.05
C ASN A 95 7.01 7.83 -9.40
N GLY A 96 5.70 7.92 -9.18
CA GLY A 96 4.73 6.90 -9.61
C GLY A 96 4.07 6.09 -8.49
N GLY A 97 4.54 6.17 -7.24
CA GLY A 97 3.93 5.47 -6.10
C GLY A 97 2.46 5.85 -5.86
N ARG A 98 2.12 7.14 -6.00
CA ARG A 98 0.71 7.61 -5.93
C ARG A 98 -0.17 6.96 -7.00
N ALA A 99 0.31 6.94 -8.24
CA ALA A 99 -0.42 6.35 -9.35
C ALA A 99 -0.57 4.83 -9.20
N ALA A 100 0.46 4.16 -8.66
CA ALA A 100 0.44 2.72 -8.43
C ALA A 100 -0.69 2.28 -7.49
N ILE A 101 -1.01 3.03 -6.42
CA ILE A 101 -2.14 2.70 -5.52
C ILE A 101 -3.47 2.77 -6.25
N ILE A 102 -3.64 3.80 -7.09
CA ILE A 102 -4.86 3.96 -7.89
C ILE A 102 -5.02 2.76 -8.84
N VAL A 103 -3.91 2.34 -9.46
CA VAL A 103 -3.90 1.14 -10.32
C VAL A 103 -4.31 -0.12 -9.56
N LEU A 104 -3.94 -0.29 -8.28
CA LEU A 104 -4.38 -1.45 -7.49
C LEU A 104 -5.90 -1.51 -7.34
N ALA A 105 -6.55 -0.38 -7.05
CA ALA A 105 -8.01 -0.33 -6.96
C ALA A 105 -8.67 -0.54 -8.33
N GLN A 106 -8.12 0.07 -9.38
CA GLN A 106 -8.61 -0.10 -10.75
C GLN A 106 -8.50 -1.56 -11.23
N ASN A 107 -7.46 -2.28 -10.82
CA ASN A 107 -7.31 -3.70 -11.11
C ASN A 107 -8.42 -4.55 -10.47
N ILE A 108 -8.82 -4.22 -9.24
CA ILE A 108 -9.94 -4.90 -8.57
C ILE A 108 -11.25 -4.65 -9.33
N VAL A 109 -11.53 -3.40 -9.73
CA VAL A 109 -12.71 -3.06 -10.55
C VAL A 109 -12.69 -3.81 -11.88
N ALA A 110 -11.57 -3.76 -12.59
CA ALA A 110 -11.42 -4.42 -13.89
C ALA A 110 -11.59 -5.94 -13.77
N TYR A 111 -11.05 -6.57 -12.72
CA TYR A 111 -11.22 -8.00 -12.49
C TYR A 111 -12.68 -8.36 -12.21
N ALA A 112 -13.37 -7.57 -11.39
CA ALA A 112 -14.78 -7.75 -11.12
C ALA A 112 -15.62 -7.62 -12.40
N ASP A 113 -15.30 -6.68 -13.28
CA ASP A 113 -15.95 -6.52 -14.59
C ASP A 113 -15.72 -7.73 -15.51
N LEU A 114 -14.52 -8.34 -15.47
CA LEU A 114 -14.27 -9.58 -16.22
C LEU A 114 -15.23 -10.70 -15.77
N ILE A 115 -15.41 -10.88 -14.47
CA ILE A 115 -16.27 -11.94 -13.92
C ILE A 115 -17.75 -11.60 -14.11
N CYS A 116 -18.18 -10.39 -13.73
CA CYS A 116 -19.58 -10.02 -13.57
C CYS A 116 -20.21 -9.41 -14.83
N ILE A 117 -19.41 -9.06 -15.84
CA ILE A 117 -19.88 -8.48 -17.10
C ILE A 117 -19.40 -9.31 -18.28
N LYS A 118 -18.08 -9.43 -18.48
CA LYS A 118 -17.53 -10.08 -19.68
C LYS A 118 -17.89 -11.56 -19.75
N HIS A 119 -17.71 -12.30 -18.64
CA HIS A 119 -17.85 -13.75 -18.60
C HIS A 119 -19.17 -14.24 -17.96
N ARG A 120 -20.05 -13.32 -17.55
CA ARG A 120 -21.24 -13.66 -16.75
C ARG A 120 -22.18 -14.62 -17.44
N ASP A 121 -22.52 -14.36 -18.71
CA ASP A 121 -23.49 -15.19 -19.43
C ASP A 121 -22.95 -16.60 -19.68
N ASP A 122 -21.67 -16.72 -20.02
CA ASP A 122 -21.02 -18.01 -20.19
C ASP A 122 -20.90 -18.78 -18.85
N LEU A 123 -20.58 -18.11 -17.74
CA LEU A 123 -20.55 -18.71 -16.41
C LEU A 123 -21.96 -19.13 -15.93
N ASN A 124 -23.01 -18.37 -16.26
CA ASN A 124 -24.39 -18.77 -15.98
C ASN A 124 -24.80 -20.00 -16.81
N GLN A 125 -24.35 -20.10 -18.06
CA GLN A 125 -24.55 -21.30 -18.88
C GLN A 125 -23.85 -22.51 -18.25
N VAL A 126 -22.62 -22.34 -17.73
CA VAL A 126 -21.87 -23.37 -17.00
C VAL A 126 -22.66 -23.86 -15.78
N LEU A 127 -23.19 -22.95 -14.97
CA LEU A 127 -24.03 -23.29 -13.82
C LEU A 127 -25.27 -24.09 -14.22
N LEU A 128 -26.00 -23.62 -15.24
CA LEU A 128 -27.23 -24.27 -15.70
C LEU A 128 -26.97 -25.70 -16.20
N GLU A 129 -25.94 -25.89 -17.01
CA GLU A 129 -25.59 -27.22 -17.55
C GLU A 129 -25.08 -28.16 -16.44
N ALA A 130 -24.29 -27.65 -15.50
CA ALA A 130 -23.83 -28.44 -14.35
C ALA A 130 -25.00 -28.90 -13.48
N HIS A 131 -25.99 -28.03 -13.20
CA HIS A 131 -27.20 -28.39 -12.43
C HIS A 131 -28.03 -29.48 -13.12
N ASN A 132 -28.04 -29.51 -14.45
CA ASN A 132 -28.72 -30.54 -15.23
C ASN A 132 -27.94 -31.87 -15.31
N GLY A 133 -26.77 -31.96 -14.65
CA GLY A 133 -25.97 -33.17 -14.54
C GLY A 133 -25.15 -33.52 -15.79
N ASN A 134 -25.15 -32.68 -16.82
CA ASN A 134 -24.36 -32.91 -18.01
C ASN A 134 -23.89 -31.59 -18.63
N MET A 135 -22.57 -31.42 -18.76
CA MET A 135 -21.97 -30.25 -19.40
C MET A 135 -21.52 -30.58 -20.81
N SER A 136 -21.96 -29.78 -21.78
CA SER A 136 -21.56 -29.96 -23.17
C SER A 136 -20.06 -29.72 -23.35
N PRO A 137 -19.40 -30.40 -24.31
CA PRO A 137 -17.99 -30.16 -24.62
C PRO A 137 -17.68 -28.68 -24.95
N SER A 138 -18.62 -27.98 -25.57
CA SER A 138 -18.50 -26.55 -25.86
C SER A 138 -18.49 -25.70 -24.59
N THR A 139 -19.38 -25.97 -23.64
CA THR A 139 -19.49 -25.21 -22.39
C THR A 139 -18.29 -25.51 -21.48
N LYS A 140 -17.84 -26.76 -21.44
CA LYS A 140 -16.58 -27.17 -20.79
C LYS A 140 -15.38 -26.39 -21.38
N THR A 141 -15.28 -26.32 -22.70
CA THR A 141 -14.19 -25.57 -23.37
C THR A 141 -14.24 -24.07 -23.06
N LYS A 142 -15.43 -23.47 -23.07
CA LYS A 142 -15.61 -22.06 -22.67
C LYS A 142 -15.15 -21.82 -21.24
N PHE A 143 -15.56 -22.69 -20.30
CA PHE A 143 -15.17 -22.57 -18.90
C PHE A 143 -13.66 -22.62 -18.70
N ILE A 144 -12.96 -23.54 -19.37
CA ILE A 144 -11.50 -23.63 -19.35
C ILE A 144 -10.86 -22.33 -19.88
N ASN A 145 -11.38 -21.79 -20.98
CA ASN A 145 -10.88 -20.53 -21.55
C ASN A 145 -11.11 -19.33 -20.61
N ILE A 146 -12.24 -19.30 -19.90
CA ILE A 146 -12.52 -18.27 -18.88
C ILE A 146 -11.52 -18.39 -17.73
N CYS A 147 -11.28 -19.59 -17.22
CA CYS A 147 -10.28 -19.83 -16.16
C CYS A 147 -8.89 -19.35 -16.59
N LYS A 148 -8.50 -19.63 -17.84
CA LYS A 148 -7.23 -19.16 -18.40
C LYS A 148 -7.16 -17.63 -18.51
N ASP A 149 -8.18 -16.98 -19.08
CA ASP A 149 -8.22 -15.52 -19.23
C ASP A 149 -8.18 -14.80 -17.88
N LEU A 150 -8.96 -15.28 -16.90
CA LEU A 150 -8.98 -14.75 -15.54
C LEU A 150 -7.66 -14.99 -14.81
N SER A 151 -7.03 -16.16 -14.99
CA SER A 151 -5.70 -16.46 -14.42
C SER A 151 -4.61 -15.52 -14.96
N GLU A 152 -4.62 -15.25 -16.28
CA GLU A 152 -3.66 -14.35 -16.93
C GLU A 152 -3.81 -12.89 -16.45
N HIS A 153 -5.04 -12.43 -16.23
CA HIS A 153 -5.29 -11.10 -15.65
C HIS A 153 -4.85 -11.01 -14.20
N ALA A 154 -5.16 -12.02 -13.37
CA ALA A 154 -4.71 -12.08 -11.99
C ALA A 154 -3.17 -12.08 -11.89
N LEU A 155 -2.48 -12.83 -12.75
CA LEU A 155 -1.01 -12.81 -12.83
C LEU A 155 -0.48 -11.41 -13.17
N ARG A 156 -1.10 -10.71 -14.11
CA ARG A 156 -0.72 -9.33 -14.45
C ARG A 156 -0.88 -8.39 -13.26
N TYR A 157 -1.98 -8.51 -12.52
CA TYR A 157 -2.25 -7.67 -11.34
C TYR A 157 -1.33 -7.99 -10.17
N HIS A 158 -0.96 -9.27 -9.99
CA HIS A 158 0.10 -9.69 -9.09
C HIS A 158 1.43 -8.97 -9.42
N LEU A 159 1.88 -9.02 -10.67
CA LEU A 159 3.12 -8.35 -11.09
C LEU A 159 3.06 -6.82 -10.90
N GLN A 160 1.90 -6.20 -11.15
CA GLN A 160 1.72 -4.76 -10.90
C GLN A 160 1.77 -4.42 -9.40
N SER A 161 1.21 -5.27 -8.54
CA SER A 161 1.26 -5.08 -7.09
C SER A 161 2.66 -5.29 -6.49
N GLN A 162 3.49 -6.13 -7.12
CA GLN A 162 4.88 -6.34 -6.72
C GLN A 162 5.69 -5.03 -6.75
N THR A 163 5.45 -4.16 -7.73
CA THR A 163 6.13 -2.85 -7.81
C THR A 163 5.88 -2.00 -6.56
N MET A 164 4.62 -1.88 -6.14
CA MET A 164 4.26 -1.12 -4.94
C MET A 164 4.82 -1.77 -3.66
N LEU A 165 4.80 -3.11 -3.61
CA LEU A 165 5.37 -3.87 -2.51
C LEU A 165 6.87 -3.59 -2.37
N THR A 166 7.62 -3.60 -3.47
CA THR A 166 9.05 -3.29 -3.48
C THR A 166 9.31 -1.86 -3.01
N TYR A 167 8.61 -0.87 -3.56
CA TYR A 167 8.79 0.53 -3.14
C TYR A 167 8.55 0.73 -1.64
N LEU A 168 7.48 0.16 -1.09
CA LEU A 168 7.20 0.26 0.33
C LEU A 168 8.22 -0.51 1.17
N SER A 169 8.64 -1.70 0.73
CA SER A 169 9.65 -2.50 1.44
C SER A 169 11.00 -1.78 1.51
N ASP A 170 11.46 -1.21 0.39
CA ASP A 170 12.72 -0.46 0.32
C ASP A 170 12.65 0.79 1.20
N PHE A 171 11.52 1.51 1.12
CA PHE A 171 11.25 2.67 1.96
C PHE A 171 11.31 2.31 3.45
N TYR A 172 10.54 1.32 3.90
CA TYR A 172 10.51 0.92 5.31
C TYR A 172 11.82 0.31 5.80
N THR A 173 12.63 -0.28 4.91
CA THR A 173 14.00 -0.71 5.24
C THR A 173 14.86 0.50 5.64
N VAL A 174 14.85 1.57 4.84
CA VAL A 174 15.58 2.81 5.17
C VAL A 174 15.09 3.41 6.50
N ILE A 175 13.78 3.37 6.75
CA ILE A 175 13.21 3.84 8.01
C ILE A 175 13.68 3.00 9.19
N GLY A 176 13.71 1.67 9.02
CA GLY A 176 14.24 0.72 10.01
C GLY A 176 15.67 1.05 10.39
N ASP A 177 16.53 1.29 9.39
CA ASP A 177 17.93 1.67 9.59
C ASP A 177 18.12 3.03 10.27
N CYS A 178 17.11 3.91 10.23
CA CYS A 178 17.16 5.21 10.88
C CYS A 178 16.77 5.16 12.37
N LYS A 179 16.28 4.03 12.90
CA LYS A 179 15.79 3.93 14.30
C LYS A 179 16.86 4.24 15.33
N ASP A 180 18.05 3.67 15.20
CA ASP A 180 19.15 3.89 16.15
C ASP A 180 19.68 5.33 16.08
N THR A 181 19.74 5.88 14.87
CA THR A 181 20.11 7.28 14.64
C THR A 181 19.09 8.23 15.24
N HIS A 182 17.80 7.95 15.09
CA HIS A 182 16.71 8.71 15.67
C HIS A 182 16.79 8.70 17.21
N GLN A 183 16.98 7.53 17.81
CA GLN A 183 17.13 7.40 19.27
C GLN A 183 18.38 8.13 19.78
N SER A 184 19.49 8.05 19.04
CA SER A 184 20.72 8.78 19.37
C SER A 184 20.49 10.29 19.34
N CYS A 185 19.74 10.78 18.35
CA CYS A 185 19.33 12.18 18.27
C CYS A 185 18.43 12.58 19.45
N GLU A 186 17.45 11.75 19.85
CA GLU A 186 16.62 12.01 21.02
C GLU A 186 17.45 12.12 22.31
N ASN A 187 18.45 11.25 22.47
CA ASN A 187 19.34 11.26 23.65
C ASN A 187 20.16 12.55 23.75
N LEU A 188 20.60 13.11 22.62
CA LEU A 188 21.35 14.39 22.57
C LEU A 188 20.54 15.57 23.09
N ILE A 189 19.20 15.55 22.98
CA ILE A 189 18.34 16.67 23.41
C ILE A 189 18.57 17.01 24.89
N SER A 190 18.69 15.98 25.73
CA SER A 190 18.91 16.13 27.18
C SER A 190 20.26 16.78 27.54
N GLN A 191 21.21 16.79 26.61
CA GLN A 191 22.56 17.31 26.80
C GLN A 191 22.70 18.77 26.34
N ILE A 192 21.65 19.34 25.74
CA ILE A 192 21.67 20.72 25.25
C ILE A 192 21.37 21.67 26.42
N ALA A 193 22.35 22.49 26.79
CA ALA A 193 22.20 23.52 27.81
C ALA A 193 21.46 24.76 27.24
N ILE A 194 20.13 24.75 27.34
CA ILE A 194 19.22 25.83 26.93
C ILE A 194 19.25 26.97 27.95
N ARG A 195 19.51 28.20 27.49
CA ARG A 195 19.69 29.39 28.34
C ARG A 195 18.47 30.30 28.41
N ASP A 196 17.64 30.30 27.37
CA ASP A 196 16.48 31.18 27.27
C ASP A 196 15.36 30.55 26.41
N TYR A 197 14.26 31.28 26.29
CA TYR A 197 13.08 30.83 25.56
C TYR A 197 13.29 30.80 24.03
N LEU A 198 14.23 31.58 23.49
CA LEU A 198 14.54 31.59 22.05
C LEU A 198 15.38 30.38 21.68
N GLU A 199 16.38 30.02 22.49
CA GLU A 199 17.13 28.77 22.36
C GLU A 199 16.20 27.55 22.52
N TYR A 200 15.27 27.58 23.47
CA TYR A 200 14.25 26.54 23.58
C TYR A 200 13.43 26.40 22.30
N ALA A 201 12.94 27.52 21.74
CA ALA A 201 12.17 27.51 20.51
C ALA A 201 12.98 26.95 19.33
N VAL A 202 14.28 27.29 19.24
CA VAL A 202 15.18 26.72 18.23
C VAL A 202 15.27 25.20 18.38
N VAL A 203 15.62 24.69 19.58
CA VAL A 203 15.77 23.25 19.82
C VAL A 203 14.46 22.51 19.54
N HIS A 204 13.33 23.05 20.00
CA HIS A 204 12.01 22.47 19.76
C HIS A 204 11.67 22.35 18.27
N ASN A 205 11.94 23.39 17.48
CA ASN A 205 11.68 23.37 16.03
C ASN A 205 12.65 22.45 15.29
N THR A 206 13.93 22.42 15.68
CA THR A 206 14.92 21.47 15.16
C THR A 206 14.46 20.03 15.35
N VAL A 207 14.04 19.67 16.57
CA VAL A 207 13.52 18.34 16.88
C VAL A 207 12.25 18.04 16.07
N THR A 208 11.34 19.01 15.97
CA THR A 208 10.10 18.85 15.21
C THR A 208 10.37 18.55 13.72
N PHE A 209 11.28 19.30 13.10
CA PHE A 209 11.60 19.15 11.68
C PHE A 209 12.42 17.89 11.37
N LEU A 210 13.34 17.49 12.26
CA LEU A 210 14.23 16.36 12.01
C LEU A 210 13.67 15.03 12.48
N LEU A 211 13.02 15.00 13.65
CA LEU A 211 12.61 13.76 14.31
C LEU A 211 11.11 13.49 14.20
N GLY A 212 10.30 14.53 13.98
CA GLY A 212 8.84 14.44 14.00
C GLY A 212 8.26 13.50 12.95
N ALA A 213 8.72 13.58 11.70
CA ALA A 213 8.25 12.70 10.63
C ALA A 213 8.61 11.23 10.91
N ILE A 214 9.81 10.97 11.44
CA ILE A 214 10.32 9.62 11.67
C ILE A 214 9.56 8.90 12.81
N ARG A 215 9.08 9.65 13.81
CA ARG A 215 8.21 9.06 14.85
C ARG A 215 6.87 8.58 14.28
N SER A 216 6.33 9.29 13.28
CA SER A 216 5.03 8.95 12.67
C SER A 216 5.07 7.78 11.66
N VAL A 217 6.25 7.31 11.24
CA VAL A 217 6.38 6.22 10.24
C VAL A 217 6.16 4.84 10.83
N ILE A 218 6.64 4.64 12.05
CA ILE A 218 6.60 3.32 12.70
C ILE A 218 5.15 2.80 12.79
N PRO A 219 4.14 3.65 13.09
CA PRO A 219 2.74 3.27 12.96
C PRO A 219 2.29 2.95 11.52
N SER A 220 2.78 3.65 10.49
CA SER A 220 2.32 3.42 9.10
C SER A 220 2.86 2.14 8.48
N GLU A 221 4.07 1.70 8.87
CA GLU A 221 4.65 0.40 8.48
C GLU A 221 3.72 -0.77 8.79
N THR A 222 3.12 -0.73 10.00
CA THR A 222 2.23 -1.79 10.48
C THR A 222 0.84 -1.80 9.84
N LYS A 223 0.48 -0.75 9.08
CA LYS A 223 -0.83 -0.61 8.43
C LYS A 223 -0.75 -0.86 6.92
N ILE A 224 0.13 -0.14 6.23
CA ILE A 224 0.10 -0.05 4.76
C ILE A 224 0.81 -1.22 4.08
N LEU A 225 2.01 -1.60 4.55
CA LEU A 225 2.78 -2.67 3.93
C LEU A 225 2.06 -4.04 3.99
N PRO A 226 1.42 -4.43 5.12
CA PRO A 226 0.63 -5.65 5.18
C PRO A 226 -0.53 -5.68 4.18
N VAL A 227 -1.21 -4.55 3.97
CA VAL A 227 -2.31 -4.42 3.00
C VAL A 227 -1.83 -4.71 1.58
N ILE A 228 -0.73 -4.08 1.15
CA ILE A 228 -0.16 -4.31 -0.19
C ILE A 228 0.34 -5.74 -0.35
N ARG A 229 1.00 -6.30 0.67
CA ARG A 229 1.43 -7.70 0.67
C ARG A 229 0.23 -8.65 0.55
N LYS A 230 -0.88 -8.35 1.23
CA LYS A 230 -2.11 -9.16 1.14
C LYS A 230 -2.68 -9.14 -0.27
N ILE A 231 -2.84 -7.96 -0.90
CA ILE A 231 -3.30 -7.83 -2.30
C ILE A 231 -2.41 -8.63 -3.25
N HIS A 232 -1.10 -8.51 -3.10
CA HIS A 232 -0.12 -9.23 -3.91
C HIS A 232 -0.26 -10.75 -3.83
N LEU A 233 -0.48 -11.28 -2.62
CA LEU A 233 -0.69 -12.70 -2.37
C LEU A 233 -2.05 -13.18 -2.90
N ILE A 234 -3.10 -12.38 -2.76
CA ILE A 234 -4.44 -12.69 -3.29
C ILE A 234 -4.39 -12.88 -4.80
N TRP A 235 -3.76 -11.96 -5.54
CA TRP A 235 -3.65 -12.11 -6.99
C TRP A 235 -2.85 -13.33 -7.42
N SER A 236 -1.81 -13.68 -6.66
CA SER A 236 -1.04 -14.91 -6.89
C SER A 236 -1.90 -16.16 -6.68
N ALA A 237 -2.67 -16.20 -5.58
CA ALA A 237 -3.56 -17.31 -5.25
C ALA A 237 -4.64 -17.49 -6.32
N ILE A 238 -5.35 -16.42 -6.68
CA ILE A 238 -6.39 -16.44 -7.73
C ILE A 238 -5.81 -16.95 -9.05
N SER A 239 -4.63 -16.45 -9.46
CA SER A 239 -3.99 -16.88 -10.71
C SER A 239 -3.68 -18.38 -10.69
N TYR A 240 -3.10 -18.88 -9.59
CA TYR A 240 -2.75 -20.27 -9.42
C TYR A 240 -3.99 -21.17 -9.40
N ASP A 241 -4.98 -20.84 -8.56
CA ASP A 241 -6.19 -21.63 -8.37
C ASP A 241 -7.01 -21.73 -9.67
N LEU A 242 -7.12 -20.65 -10.45
CA LEU A 242 -7.80 -20.69 -11.75
C LEU A 242 -7.03 -21.49 -12.80
N LYS A 243 -5.70 -21.45 -12.76
CA LYS A 243 -4.87 -22.23 -13.68
C LYS A 243 -5.02 -23.73 -13.40
N GLU A 244 -4.85 -24.15 -12.14
CA GLU A 244 -5.02 -25.54 -11.74
C GLU A 244 -6.46 -26.02 -11.97
N LEU A 245 -7.48 -25.16 -11.76
CA LEU A 245 -8.87 -25.49 -12.08
C LEU A 245 -9.07 -25.75 -13.59
N GLY A 246 -8.53 -24.87 -14.44
CA GLY A 246 -8.61 -25.04 -15.89
C GLY A 246 -7.91 -26.31 -16.39
N GLU A 247 -6.75 -26.63 -15.81
CA GLU A 247 -5.98 -27.85 -16.10
C GLU A 247 -6.74 -29.11 -15.65
N ASN A 248 -7.24 -29.14 -14.41
CA ASN A 248 -8.06 -30.25 -13.91
C ASN A 248 -9.29 -30.47 -14.78
N MET A 249 -9.97 -29.39 -15.17
CA MET A 249 -11.13 -29.46 -16.05
C MET A 249 -10.80 -29.96 -17.45
N SER A 250 -9.55 -29.87 -17.91
CA SER A 250 -9.16 -30.43 -19.21
C SER A 250 -9.10 -31.97 -19.21
N GLU A 251 -9.00 -32.58 -18.04
CA GLU A 251 -9.02 -34.04 -17.87
C GLU A 251 -10.47 -34.59 -17.92
N ASP A 252 -10.62 -35.88 -18.19
CA ASP A 252 -11.91 -36.57 -18.15
C ASP A 252 -12.32 -36.83 -16.70
N LEU A 253 -12.88 -35.79 -16.07
CA LEU A 253 -13.32 -35.82 -14.69
C LEU A 253 -14.70 -36.46 -14.53
N VAL A 254 -14.80 -37.41 -13.59
CA VAL A 254 -16.02 -38.18 -13.29
C VAL A 254 -17.10 -37.33 -12.58
N SER A 255 -16.74 -36.19 -11.97
CA SER A 255 -17.63 -35.38 -11.11
C SER A 255 -17.63 -33.88 -11.45
N LEU A 256 -17.67 -33.53 -12.73
CA LEU A 256 -17.65 -32.13 -13.18
C LEU A 256 -18.76 -31.27 -12.54
N PRO A 257 -20.02 -31.73 -12.40
CA PRO A 257 -21.07 -30.97 -11.72
C PRO A 257 -20.76 -30.64 -10.26
N ASP A 258 -20.18 -31.59 -9.51
CA ASP A 258 -19.82 -31.40 -8.11
C ASP A 258 -18.73 -30.35 -7.94
N ILE A 259 -17.76 -30.32 -8.87
CA ILE A 259 -16.71 -29.32 -8.86
C ILE A 259 -17.28 -27.93 -9.14
N ILE A 260 -18.17 -27.79 -10.13
CA ILE A 260 -18.83 -26.51 -10.43
C ILE A 260 -19.69 -26.03 -9.26
N ALA A 261 -20.42 -26.92 -8.60
CA ALA A 261 -21.18 -26.58 -7.40
C ALA A 261 -20.25 -26.08 -6.29
N ALA A 262 -19.09 -26.70 -6.11
CA ALA A 262 -18.09 -26.30 -5.13
C ALA A 262 -17.38 -24.97 -5.44
N LEU A 263 -17.55 -24.39 -6.64
CA LEU A 263 -17.03 -23.06 -6.96
C LEU A 263 -17.87 -21.92 -6.36
N GLU A 264 -19.12 -22.20 -5.98
CA GLU A 264 -20.05 -21.21 -5.41
C GLU A 264 -20.17 -19.92 -6.26
N LEU A 265 -20.24 -20.07 -7.60
CA LEU A 265 -20.16 -18.93 -8.53
C LEU A 265 -21.21 -17.85 -8.30
N GLU A 266 -22.42 -18.20 -7.85
CA GLU A 266 -23.46 -17.23 -7.51
C GLU A 266 -23.03 -16.32 -6.35
N LEU A 267 -22.47 -16.91 -5.28
CA LEU A 267 -21.92 -16.17 -4.16
C LEU A 267 -20.69 -15.36 -4.59
N ALA A 268 -19.84 -15.93 -5.46
CA ALA A 268 -18.69 -15.21 -6.02
C ALA A 268 -19.13 -13.94 -6.78
N PHE A 269 -20.19 -14.01 -7.60
CA PHE A 269 -20.72 -12.83 -8.28
C PHE A 269 -21.16 -11.73 -7.31
N GLU A 270 -21.92 -12.09 -6.27
CA GLU A 270 -22.36 -11.12 -5.27
C GLU A 270 -21.17 -10.43 -4.58
N ASN A 271 -20.15 -11.21 -4.22
CA ASN A 271 -18.97 -10.70 -3.55
C ASN A 271 -18.13 -9.79 -4.47
N TRP A 272 -17.93 -10.17 -5.74
CA TRP A 272 -17.20 -9.35 -6.70
C TRP A 272 -17.94 -8.05 -7.06
N ILE A 273 -19.26 -8.07 -7.17
CA ILE A 273 -20.06 -6.84 -7.35
C ILE A 273 -19.87 -5.89 -6.16
N THR A 274 -19.96 -6.41 -4.94
CA THR A 274 -19.78 -5.58 -3.72
C THR A 274 -18.37 -4.96 -3.70
N ILE A 275 -17.34 -5.76 -3.96
CA ILE A 275 -15.95 -5.29 -3.91
C ILE A 275 -15.62 -4.31 -5.04
N ARG A 276 -16.25 -4.48 -6.21
CA ARG A 276 -16.15 -3.54 -7.32
C ARG A 276 -16.62 -2.14 -6.90
N GLU A 277 -17.76 -2.05 -6.21
CA GLU A 277 -18.31 -0.78 -5.74
C GLU A 277 -17.38 -0.10 -4.71
N GLU A 278 -16.87 -0.87 -3.75
CA GLU A 278 -15.89 -0.40 -2.75
C GLU A 278 -14.59 0.11 -3.41
N ALA A 279 -14.07 -0.65 -4.39
CA ALA A 279 -12.86 -0.26 -5.13
C ALA A 279 -13.09 0.99 -6.00
N GLU A 280 -14.26 1.12 -6.60
CA GLU A 280 -14.65 2.35 -7.32
C GLU A 280 -14.75 3.55 -6.37
N GLU A 281 -15.35 3.38 -5.19
CA GLU A 281 -15.45 4.45 -4.19
C GLU A 281 -14.06 4.90 -3.73
N PHE A 282 -13.17 3.95 -3.46
CA PHE A 282 -11.78 4.25 -3.13
C PHE A 282 -11.10 5.06 -4.24
N TYR A 283 -11.24 4.63 -5.50
CA TYR A 283 -10.70 5.33 -6.66
C TYR A 283 -11.27 6.74 -6.84
N LYS A 284 -12.59 6.93 -6.68
CA LYS A 284 -13.25 8.25 -6.77
C LYS A 284 -12.71 9.22 -5.70
N ASN A 285 -12.39 8.70 -4.53
CA ASN A 285 -11.80 9.46 -3.42
C ASN A 285 -10.29 9.67 -3.55
N ALA A 286 -9.62 9.05 -4.53
CA ALA A 286 -8.17 9.11 -4.66
C ALA A 286 -7.63 10.51 -4.96
N GLY A 287 -8.47 11.41 -5.50
CA GLY A 287 -8.13 12.83 -5.63
C GLY A 287 -7.78 13.48 -4.28
N SER A 288 -8.35 12.99 -3.17
CA SER A 288 -8.06 13.46 -1.81
C SER A 288 -6.69 13.03 -1.26
N PHE A 289 -5.97 12.18 -1.99
CA PHE A 289 -4.60 11.78 -1.65
C PHE A 289 -3.54 12.75 -2.21
N SER A 290 -3.98 13.79 -2.94
CA SER A 290 -3.11 14.79 -3.59
C SER A 290 -2.59 15.82 -2.61
#